data_AF-A0A5B1QCZ1-F1
#
_entry.id   AF-A0A5B1QCZ1-F1
#
_cell.length_a   1.000
_cell.length_b   1.000
_cell.length_c   1.000
_cell.angle_alpha   90.00
_cell.angle_beta   90.00
_cell.angle_gamma   90.00
#
_symmetry.space_group_name_H-M   'P 1'
#
loop_
_entity.id
_entity.type
_entity.pdbx_description
1 polymer ?
#
loop_
_entity_poly.entity_id
_entity_poly.type
_entity_poly.pdbx_seq_one_letter_code
_entity_poly.pdbx_strand_id
1 'polypeptide(L)'
;MSKYAYYPSPNAELIRDLSLMRHPEGGFFAETDRQEETVPSPFADKQLRSLATSIFYLLTYDEPNGVIHMNKSVTYHVLHQGRAEYTLITPGNPPRIEHVVMGTNVAAGERRQLIVGTGVWKMSKIPKADLVSAKSAEEKARTGCLITEIVTPGFHWEDHQFLTKAGLQELFKGVPGGEAKMLELLPYVKKSA
;
A
#
# COMPACT_ATOMS: atom_id res chain seq x y z
N MET A 1 31.62 -7.51 -9.44
CA MET A 1 31.17 -6.55 -8.40
C MET A 1 30.26 -5.56 -9.12
N SER A 2 29.02 -5.26 -8.73
CA SER A 2 28.35 -5.37 -7.43
C SER A 2 28.07 -6.79 -6.95
N LYS A 3 28.54 -7.13 -5.75
CA LYS A 3 28.19 -8.37 -5.02
C LYS A 3 26.90 -8.22 -4.20
N TYR A 4 26.27 -7.05 -4.22
CA TYR A 4 25.03 -6.77 -3.51
C TYR A 4 23.90 -6.63 -4.52
N ALA A 5 23.11 -7.70 -4.66
CA ALA A 5 21.85 -7.63 -5.38
C ALA A 5 20.88 -6.76 -4.58
N TYR A 6 20.21 -5.81 -5.25
CA TYR A 6 19.19 -4.96 -4.64
C TYR A 6 17.92 -5.74 -4.22
N TYR A 7 17.77 -6.95 -4.77
CA TYR A 7 16.64 -7.85 -4.54
C TYR A 7 17.14 -9.30 -4.37
N PRO A 8 17.81 -9.61 -3.23
CA PRO A 8 18.59 -10.84 -3.05
C PRO A 8 17.73 -12.10 -2.94
N SER A 9 16.49 -11.99 -2.43
CA SER A 9 15.58 -13.13 -2.29
C SER A 9 14.46 -13.03 -3.34
N PRO A 10 14.23 -14.05 -4.18
CA PRO A 10 13.08 -14.08 -5.08
C PRO A 10 11.75 -14.00 -4.33
N ASN A 11 10.73 -13.47 -4.99
CA ASN A 11 9.37 -13.32 -4.44
C ASN A 11 8.82 -14.63 -3.85
N ALA A 12 9.04 -15.77 -4.53
CA ALA A 12 8.57 -17.08 -4.07
C ALA A 12 9.22 -17.52 -2.75
N GLU A 13 10.50 -17.21 -2.56
CA GLU A 13 11.21 -17.49 -1.30
C GLU A 13 10.73 -16.58 -0.19
N LEU A 14 10.51 -15.27 -0.46
CA LEU A 14 9.92 -14.35 0.52
C LEU A 14 8.54 -14.81 0.98
N ILE A 15 7.68 -15.22 0.05
CA ILE A 15 6.33 -15.71 0.36
C ILE A 15 6.41 -16.92 1.30
N ARG A 16 7.29 -17.87 0.98
CA ARG A 16 7.48 -19.09 1.80
C ARG A 16 8.08 -18.76 3.17
N ASP A 17 9.20 -18.05 3.20
CA ASP A 17 10.06 -17.91 4.39
C ASP A 17 9.50 -16.87 5.37
N LEU A 18 8.75 -15.88 4.88
CA LEU A 18 8.03 -14.91 5.71
C LEU A 18 6.57 -15.30 5.97
N SER A 19 6.16 -16.50 5.56
CA SER A 19 4.79 -17.03 5.74
C SER A 19 3.70 -16.11 5.20
N LEU A 20 3.93 -15.48 4.05
CA LEU A 20 3.00 -14.52 3.46
C LEU A 20 1.80 -15.24 2.83
N MET A 21 0.60 -14.71 3.06
CA MET A 21 -0.64 -15.14 2.43
C MET A 21 -1.19 -14.04 1.53
N ARG A 22 -2.10 -14.38 0.61
CA ARG A 22 -2.73 -13.38 -0.28
C ARG A 22 -3.50 -12.34 0.53
N HIS A 23 -3.28 -11.05 0.24
CA HIS A 23 -3.94 -9.96 0.93
C HIS A 23 -5.28 -9.59 0.24
N PRO A 24 -6.35 -9.24 0.99
CA PRO A 24 -7.64 -8.86 0.40
C PRO A 24 -7.63 -7.61 -0.48
N GLU A 25 -6.54 -6.82 -0.42
CA GLU A 25 -6.33 -5.67 -1.29
C GLU A 25 -5.58 -6.01 -2.59
N GLY A 26 -4.96 -7.19 -2.69
CA GLY A 26 -3.95 -7.52 -3.70
C GLY A 26 -2.56 -7.66 -3.07
N GLY A 27 -1.67 -8.43 -3.71
CA GLY A 27 -0.36 -8.78 -3.15
C GLY A 27 -0.44 -9.82 -2.02
N PHE A 28 0.59 -9.85 -1.17
CA PHE A 28 0.74 -10.80 -0.08
C PHE A 28 1.06 -10.08 1.24
N PHE A 29 0.69 -10.65 2.37
CA PHE A 29 0.96 -10.10 3.69
C PHE A 29 1.11 -11.18 4.76
N ALA A 30 1.71 -10.81 5.89
CA ALA A 30 1.64 -11.57 7.14
C ALA A 30 1.66 -10.59 8.31
N GLU A 31 0.76 -10.77 9.28
CA GLU A 31 0.87 -10.06 10.56
C GLU A 31 2.08 -10.56 11.33
N THR A 32 2.94 -9.63 11.74
CA THR A 32 4.25 -9.90 12.36
C THR A 32 4.25 -9.56 13.84
N ASP A 33 3.42 -8.59 14.24
CA ASP A 33 3.26 -8.18 15.62
C ASP A 33 1.88 -7.55 15.82
N ARG A 34 1.33 -7.78 17.02
CA ARG A 34 0.15 -7.11 17.56
C ARG A 34 0.39 -6.94 19.04
N GLN A 35 0.50 -5.69 19.48
CA GLN A 35 0.76 -5.36 20.87
C GLN A 35 -0.40 -5.82 21.78
N GLU A 36 -0.07 -6.34 22.95
CA GLU A 36 -1.05 -6.76 23.95
C GLU A 36 -1.70 -5.57 24.65
N GLU A 37 -0.93 -4.49 24.88
CA GLU A 37 -1.47 -3.25 25.41
C GLU A 37 -2.49 -2.65 24.45
N THR A 38 -3.57 -2.14 25.03
CA THR A 38 -4.64 -1.49 24.28
C THR A 38 -4.80 -0.03 24.65
N VAL A 39 -5.15 0.80 23.68
CA VAL A 39 -5.44 2.23 23.84
C VAL A 39 -6.83 2.57 23.33
N PRO A 40 -7.53 3.55 23.92
CA PRO A 40 -8.78 4.06 23.37
C PRO A 40 -8.55 4.67 21.98
N SER A 41 -9.22 4.15 20.97
CA SER A 41 -9.09 4.67 19.60
C SER A 41 -9.91 5.95 19.42
N PRO A 42 -9.30 7.04 18.88
CA PRO A 42 -10.04 8.25 18.54
C PRO A 42 -10.96 8.05 17.32
N PHE A 43 -10.91 6.88 16.66
CA PHE A 43 -11.61 6.59 15.40
C PHE A 43 -12.75 5.58 15.54
N ALA A 44 -12.98 5.11 16.76
CA ALA A 44 -13.95 4.06 17.09
C ALA A 44 -14.67 4.36 18.41
N ASP A 45 -15.11 5.61 18.62
CA ASP A 45 -15.84 6.03 19.82
C ASP A 45 -15.17 5.63 21.15
N LYS A 46 -13.84 5.73 21.20
CA LYS A 46 -12.98 5.32 22.33
C LYS A 46 -13.00 3.83 22.64
N GLN A 47 -13.53 2.97 21.77
CA GLN A 47 -13.31 1.54 21.87
C GLN A 47 -11.81 1.23 21.84
N LEU A 48 -11.42 0.21 22.60
CA LEU A 48 -10.04 -0.21 22.69
C LEU A 48 -9.56 -0.82 21.37
N ARG A 49 -8.35 -0.46 20.97
CA ARG A 49 -7.57 -1.09 19.91
C ARG A 49 -6.21 -1.45 20.47
N SER A 50 -5.55 -2.45 19.89
CA SER A 50 -4.14 -2.73 20.19
C SER A 50 -3.31 -1.44 20.01
N LEU A 51 -2.25 -1.24 20.80
CA LEU A 51 -1.40 -0.06 20.71
C LEU A 51 -0.81 0.10 19.29
N ALA A 52 -0.39 -1.00 18.70
CA ALA A 52 0.11 -1.07 17.33
C ALA A 52 -0.02 -2.48 16.76
N THR A 53 -0.08 -2.56 15.44
CA THR A 53 0.06 -3.80 14.67
C THR A 53 1.09 -3.57 13.58
N SER A 54 1.89 -4.59 13.26
CA SER A 54 2.74 -4.56 12.07
C SER A 54 2.55 -5.76 11.18
N ILE A 55 2.70 -5.53 9.87
CA ILE A 55 2.67 -6.58 8.86
C ILE A 55 3.90 -6.51 7.97
N PHE A 56 4.30 -7.64 7.39
CA PHE A 56 4.95 -7.61 6.08
C PHE A 56 3.90 -7.45 5.00
N TYR A 57 4.21 -6.68 3.96
CA TYR A 57 3.42 -6.57 2.74
C TYR A 57 4.31 -6.65 1.51
N LEU A 58 3.91 -7.47 0.53
CA LEU A 58 4.67 -7.77 -0.67
C LEU A 58 3.80 -7.63 -1.93
N LEU A 59 4.24 -6.77 -2.84
CA LEU A 59 3.83 -6.81 -4.24
C LEU A 59 4.83 -7.63 -5.06
N THR A 60 4.33 -8.37 -6.04
CA THR A 60 5.15 -9.22 -6.93
C THR A 60 4.86 -8.89 -8.39
N TYR A 61 5.70 -9.37 -9.32
CA TYR A 61 5.45 -9.19 -10.75
C TYR A 61 4.06 -9.65 -11.19
N ASP A 62 3.59 -10.79 -10.66
CA ASP A 62 2.31 -11.41 -11.02
C ASP A 62 1.11 -10.83 -10.24
N GLU A 63 1.36 -10.22 -9.09
CA GLU A 63 0.38 -9.48 -8.26
C GLU A 63 0.90 -8.04 -8.04
N PRO A 64 0.90 -7.19 -9.08
CA PRO A 64 1.70 -5.98 -9.11
C PRO A 64 1.04 -4.78 -8.45
N ASN A 65 -0.23 -4.87 -8.05
CA ASN A 65 -0.94 -3.74 -7.46
C ASN A 65 -1.95 -4.18 -6.41
N GLY A 66 -2.22 -3.26 -5.48
CA GLY A 66 -3.37 -3.32 -4.60
C GLY A 66 -4.59 -2.61 -5.19
N VAL A 67 -5.62 -2.47 -4.36
CA VAL A 67 -6.79 -1.59 -4.59
C VAL A 67 -6.75 -0.39 -3.65
N ILE A 68 -7.51 0.65 -3.98
CA ILE A 68 -7.63 1.86 -3.18
C ILE A 68 -8.39 1.56 -1.89
N HIS A 69 -7.77 1.86 -0.77
CA HIS A 69 -8.30 1.65 0.58
C HIS A 69 -7.80 2.73 1.54
N MET A 70 -8.36 2.77 2.74
CA MET A 70 -8.04 3.73 3.79
C MET A 70 -8.11 3.06 5.15
N ASN A 71 -7.19 3.44 6.03
CA ASN A 71 -7.31 3.19 7.46
C ASN A 71 -7.57 4.53 8.16
N LYS A 72 -8.44 4.52 9.18
CA LYS A 72 -8.63 5.70 10.02
C LYS A 72 -7.36 5.99 10.85
N SER A 73 -6.67 4.96 11.32
CA SER A 73 -5.36 5.11 11.97
C SER A 73 -4.26 5.47 10.98
N VAL A 74 -3.23 6.19 11.46
CA VAL A 74 -2.02 6.46 10.67
C VAL A 74 -1.31 5.14 10.32
N THR A 75 -0.76 5.05 9.11
CA THR A 75 0.04 3.90 8.67
C THR A 75 1.44 4.33 8.26
N TYR A 76 2.46 3.72 8.88
CA TYR A 76 3.87 3.89 8.54
C TYR A 76 4.30 2.75 7.63
N HIS A 77 4.95 3.08 6.50
CA HIS A 77 5.46 2.11 5.54
C HIS A 77 6.97 2.23 5.52
N VAL A 78 7.68 1.12 5.70
CA VAL A 78 9.14 1.07 5.75
C VAL A 78 9.64 0.10 4.68
N LEU A 79 10.47 0.59 3.76
CA LEU A 79 10.97 -0.20 2.65
C LEU A 79 12.05 -1.19 3.09
N HIS A 80 11.84 -2.47 2.77
CA HIS A 80 12.90 -3.49 2.84
C HIS A 80 13.63 -3.57 1.51
N GLN A 81 12.91 -3.92 0.43
CA GLN A 81 13.49 -4.12 -0.90
C GLN A 81 12.49 -3.87 -2.03
N GLY A 82 13.02 -3.63 -3.23
CA GLY A 82 12.19 -3.37 -4.40
C GLY A 82 11.67 -1.94 -4.47
N ARG A 83 10.60 -1.73 -5.25
CA ARG A 83 10.00 -0.41 -5.51
C ARG A 83 8.49 -0.48 -5.69
N ALA A 84 7.78 0.49 -5.12
CA ALA A 84 6.34 0.67 -5.33
C ALA A 84 6.01 2.15 -5.52
N GLU A 85 5.14 2.46 -6.48
CA GLU A 85 4.47 3.75 -6.62
C GLU A 85 3.18 3.73 -5.80
N TYR A 86 3.05 4.67 -4.87
CA TYR A 86 1.85 4.94 -4.11
C TYR A 86 1.07 6.09 -4.74
N THR A 87 -0.22 5.90 -4.94
CA THR A 87 -1.21 6.97 -5.16
C THR A 87 -1.88 7.28 -3.83
N LEU A 88 -1.78 8.51 -3.37
CA LEU A 88 -2.42 9.02 -2.16
C LEU A 88 -3.49 10.02 -2.54
N ILE A 89 -4.69 9.89 -1.98
CA ILE A 89 -5.81 10.79 -2.23
C ILE A 89 -6.27 11.37 -0.90
N THR A 90 -5.96 12.63 -0.65
CA THR A 90 -6.50 13.39 0.47
C THR A 90 -7.88 13.93 0.06
N PRO A 91 -8.96 13.56 0.76
CA PRO A 91 -10.29 14.11 0.49
C PRO A 91 -10.32 15.64 0.54
N GLY A 92 -11.18 16.25 -0.26
CA GLY A 92 -11.32 17.69 -0.43
C GLY A 92 -12.14 18.00 -1.68
N ASN A 93 -12.37 19.28 -1.98
CA ASN A 93 -13.00 19.69 -3.23
C ASN A 93 -12.19 20.83 -3.89
N PRO A 94 -11.28 20.51 -4.83
CA PRO A 94 -10.98 19.16 -5.36
C PRO A 94 -10.17 18.29 -4.37
N PRO A 95 -10.21 16.95 -4.51
CA PRO A 95 -9.29 16.06 -3.82
C PRO A 95 -7.84 16.34 -4.24
N ARG A 96 -6.92 16.24 -3.28
CA ARG A 96 -5.48 16.34 -3.56
C ARG A 96 -4.93 14.95 -3.81
N ILE A 97 -4.34 14.75 -4.99
CA ILE A 97 -3.70 13.49 -5.39
C ILE A 97 -2.19 13.67 -5.38
N GLU A 98 -1.49 12.74 -4.74
CA GLU A 98 -0.03 12.67 -4.74
C GLU A 98 0.45 11.31 -5.21
N HIS A 99 1.58 11.31 -5.92
CA HIS A 99 2.29 10.09 -6.27
C HIS A 99 3.65 10.07 -5.58
N VAL A 100 3.97 8.96 -4.93
CA VAL A 100 5.23 8.77 -4.22
C VAL A 100 5.83 7.42 -4.60
N VAL A 101 7.09 7.39 -5.02
CA VAL A 101 7.81 6.14 -5.22
C VAL A 101 8.55 5.78 -3.94
N MET A 102 8.21 4.65 -3.35
CA MET A 102 9.06 4.00 -2.36
C MET A 102 10.14 3.21 -3.09
N GLY A 103 11.40 3.47 -2.75
CA GLY A 103 12.58 2.87 -3.36
C GLY A 103 13.87 3.33 -2.67
N THR A 104 15.04 2.83 -3.10
CA THR A 104 16.33 3.26 -2.53
C THR A 104 16.93 4.51 -3.15
N ASN A 105 16.50 4.92 -4.33
CA ASN A 105 17.16 6.00 -5.05
C ASN A 105 16.69 7.37 -4.54
N VAL A 106 17.18 7.76 -3.37
CA VAL A 106 16.85 9.05 -2.73
C VAL A 106 17.21 10.24 -3.63
N ALA A 107 18.30 10.13 -4.41
CA ALA A 107 18.69 11.16 -5.38
C ALA A 107 17.67 11.36 -6.50
N ALA A 108 16.85 10.33 -6.80
CA ALA A 108 15.72 10.42 -7.73
C ALA A 108 14.39 10.79 -7.03
N GLY A 109 14.42 11.15 -5.74
CA GLY A 109 13.23 11.51 -4.97
C GLY A 109 12.46 10.32 -4.37
N GLU A 110 13.01 9.11 -4.43
CA GLU A 110 12.39 7.94 -3.82
C GLU A 110 12.47 7.97 -2.29
N ARG A 111 11.47 7.38 -1.62
CA ARG A 111 11.40 7.37 -0.16
C ARG A 111 11.65 5.97 0.41
N ARG A 112 12.46 5.91 1.46
CA ARG A 112 12.65 4.69 2.27
C ARG A 112 11.51 4.50 3.27
N GLN A 113 10.85 5.59 3.67
CA GLN A 113 9.71 5.58 4.57
C GLN A 113 8.59 6.46 4.02
N LEU A 114 7.36 5.98 4.11
CA LEU A 114 6.15 6.73 3.76
C LEU A 114 5.16 6.68 4.92
N ILE A 115 4.70 7.85 5.36
CA ILE A 115 3.67 7.96 6.40
C ILE A 115 2.38 8.38 5.70
N VAL A 116 1.35 7.55 5.79
CA VAL A 116 0.00 7.86 5.31
C VAL A 116 -0.84 8.22 6.51
N GLY A 117 -1.25 9.49 6.58
CA GLY A 117 -2.06 10.02 7.67
C GLY A 117 -3.49 9.46 7.69
N THR A 118 -4.20 9.76 8.78
CA THR A 118 -5.61 9.43 8.97
C THR A 118 -6.49 9.91 7.83
N GLY A 119 -7.40 9.05 7.36
CA GLY A 119 -8.42 9.42 6.38
C GLY A 119 -7.90 9.64 4.94
N VAL A 120 -6.63 9.34 4.69
CA VAL A 120 -6.03 9.40 3.35
C VAL A 120 -6.23 8.07 2.65
N TRP A 121 -6.81 8.08 1.47
CA TRP A 121 -6.88 6.88 0.62
C TRP A 121 -5.52 6.58 0.02
N LYS A 122 -5.13 5.31 -0.01
CA LYS A 122 -3.86 4.85 -0.57
C LYS A 122 -4.06 3.64 -1.48
N MET A 123 -3.20 3.53 -2.49
CA MET A 123 -3.02 2.32 -3.31
C MET A 123 -1.56 2.25 -3.76
N SER A 124 -0.97 1.06 -3.74
CA SER A 124 0.39 0.81 -4.21
C SER A 124 0.40 -0.07 -5.45
N LYS A 125 1.31 0.20 -6.38
CA LYS A 125 1.62 -0.67 -7.51
C LYS A 125 3.12 -0.69 -7.81
N ILE A 126 3.63 -1.75 -8.42
CA ILE A 126 4.98 -1.77 -8.97
C ILE A 126 5.05 -0.75 -10.12
N PRO A 127 6.09 0.10 -10.21
CA PRO A 127 6.25 1.02 -11.32
C PRO A 127 6.23 0.29 -12.66
N LYS A 128 5.51 0.83 -13.65
CA LYS A 128 5.38 0.21 -14.98
C LYS A 128 6.73 -0.04 -15.66
N ALA A 129 7.68 0.89 -15.47
CA ALA A 129 9.04 0.75 -16.02
C ALA A 129 9.74 -0.51 -15.49
N ASP A 130 9.55 -0.83 -14.21
CA ASP A 130 10.19 -1.96 -13.54
C ASP A 130 9.60 -3.28 -14.06
N LEU A 131 8.27 -3.35 -14.25
CA LEU A 131 7.60 -4.49 -14.88
C LEU A 131 8.03 -4.71 -16.34
N VAL A 132 8.19 -3.63 -17.12
CA VAL A 132 8.63 -3.72 -18.52
C VAL A 132 10.11 -4.10 -18.62
N SER A 133 10.93 -3.69 -17.65
CA SER A 133 12.36 -3.98 -17.64
C SER A 133 12.68 -5.46 -17.37
N ALA A 134 11.83 -6.16 -16.62
CA ALA A 134 12.01 -7.57 -16.28
C ALA A 134 11.57 -8.49 -17.43
N LYS A 135 12.56 -8.98 -18.20
CA LYS A 135 12.32 -9.75 -19.43
C LYS A 135 12.44 -11.25 -19.20
N SER A 136 13.39 -11.66 -18.37
CA SER A 136 13.63 -13.06 -18.00
C SER A 136 12.78 -13.51 -16.82
N ALA A 137 12.61 -14.82 -16.66
CA ALA A 137 11.94 -15.39 -15.50
C ALA A 137 12.65 -15.03 -14.18
N GLU A 138 13.99 -14.96 -14.20
CA GLU A 138 14.78 -14.59 -13.03
C GLU A 138 14.57 -13.12 -12.63
N GLU A 139 14.55 -12.19 -13.59
CA GLU A 139 14.25 -10.79 -13.32
C GLU A 139 12.83 -10.63 -12.77
N LYS A 140 11.83 -11.30 -13.38
CA LYS A 140 10.45 -11.25 -12.90
C LYS A 140 10.30 -11.80 -11.48
N ALA A 141 11.02 -12.87 -11.16
CA ALA A 141 11.07 -13.43 -9.81
C ALA A 141 11.67 -12.46 -8.77
N ARG A 142 12.38 -11.41 -9.21
CA ARG A 142 13.05 -10.40 -8.38
C ARG A 142 12.52 -8.98 -8.62
N THR A 143 11.36 -8.86 -9.25
CA THR A 143 10.62 -7.61 -9.41
C THR A 143 9.44 -7.62 -8.45
N GLY A 144 9.45 -6.69 -7.51
CA GLY A 144 8.48 -6.63 -6.43
C GLY A 144 8.73 -5.45 -5.52
N CYS A 145 8.01 -5.40 -4.40
CA CYS A 145 8.24 -4.46 -3.32
C CYS A 145 7.84 -5.09 -1.99
N LEU A 146 8.81 -5.31 -1.10
CA LEU A 146 8.57 -5.77 0.27
C LEU A 146 8.71 -4.57 1.21
N ILE A 147 7.69 -4.36 2.03
CA ILE A 147 7.66 -3.33 3.06
C ILE A 147 7.19 -3.93 4.40
N THR A 148 7.47 -3.21 5.48
CA THR A 148 6.70 -3.32 6.72
C THR A 148 5.67 -2.20 6.75
N GLU A 149 4.43 -2.52 7.09
CA GLU A 149 3.45 -1.52 7.51
C GLU A 149 3.25 -1.58 9.04
N ILE A 150 3.18 -0.43 9.69
CA ILE A 150 2.80 -0.31 11.10
C ILE A 150 1.58 0.61 11.19
N VAL A 151 0.55 0.18 11.90
CA VAL A 151 -0.68 0.94 12.13
C VAL A 151 -0.81 1.24 13.61
N THR A 152 -1.10 2.50 13.97
CA THR A 152 -1.29 2.92 15.36
C THR A 152 -2.39 4.00 15.50
N PRO A 153 -3.40 3.81 16.38
CA PRO A 153 -3.73 2.57 17.08
C PRO A 153 -3.89 1.39 16.11
N GLY A 154 -3.55 0.19 16.57
CA GLY A 154 -3.43 -1.04 15.80
C GLY A 154 -4.63 -1.34 14.91
N PHE A 155 -4.36 -2.04 13.81
CA PHE A 155 -5.35 -2.36 12.79
C PHE A 155 -6.56 -3.12 13.36
N HIS A 156 -7.73 -2.70 12.90
CA HIS A 156 -9.01 -3.36 13.12
C HIS A 156 -9.89 -3.15 11.89
N TRP A 157 -10.64 -4.18 11.48
CA TRP A 157 -11.42 -4.16 10.24
C TRP A 157 -12.49 -3.06 10.20
N GLU A 158 -13.05 -2.67 11.35
CA GLU A 158 -14.01 -1.55 11.45
C GLU A 158 -13.40 -0.18 11.14
N ASP A 159 -12.07 -0.08 11.17
CA ASP A 159 -11.32 1.14 10.88
C ASP A 159 -10.73 1.14 9.46
N HIS A 160 -10.94 0.04 8.73
CA HIS A 160 -10.53 -0.14 7.34
C HIS A 160 -11.71 0.08 6.39
N GLN A 161 -11.45 0.73 5.26
CA GLN A 161 -12.43 0.91 4.21
C GLN A 161 -11.79 0.73 2.84
N PHE A 162 -12.49 0.01 1.95
CA PHE A 162 -12.17 -0.01 0.53
C PHE A 162 -12.89 1.14 -0.18
N LEU A 163 -12.21 1.80 -1.12
CA LEU A 163 -12.89 2.77 -1.97
C LEU A 163 -13.81 2.00 -2.91
N THR A 164 -15.09 2.38 -2.91
CA THR A 164 -16.12 1.85 -3.81
C THR A 164 -16.34 2.79 -4.99
N LYS A 165 -17.04 2.33 -6.03
CA LYS A 165 -17.39 3.18 -7.18
C LYS A 165 -18.18 4.42 -6.74
N ALA A 166 -19.13 4.24 -5.83
CA ALA A 166 -19.91 5.34 -5.27
C ALA A 166 -19.03 6.31 -4.46
N GLY A 167 -18.11 5.79 -3.64
CA GLY A 167 -17.15 6.63 -2.92
C GLY A 167 -16.25 7.44 -3.85
N LEU A 168 -15.78 6.83 -4.95
CA LEU A 168 -15.00 7.54 -5.98
C LEU A 168 -15.83 8.65 -6.66
N GLN A 169 -17.10 8.39 -6.96
CA GLN A 169 -18.01 9.40 -7.52
C GLN A 169 -18.23 10.57 -6.56
N GLU A 170 -18.38 10.30 -5.27
CA GLU A 170 -18.53 11.35 -4.27
C GLU A 170 -17.26 12.18 -4.12
N LEU A 171 -16.06 11.56 -4.13
CA LEU A 171 -14.78 12.27 -4.06
C LEU A 171 -14.63 13.32 -5.17
N PHE A 172 -15.14 13.04 -6.37
CA PHE A 172 -14.99 13.93 -7.53
C PHE A 172 -16.27 14.69 -7.90
N LYS A 173 -17.28 14.68 -7.04
CA LYS A 173 -18.56 15.33 -7.30
C LYS A 173 -18.39 16.84 -7.43
N GLY A 174 -18.81 17.37 -8.59
CA GLY A 174 -18.70 18.80 -8.89
C GLY A 174 -17.27 19.30 -9.11
N VAL A 175 -16.27 18.40 -9.18
CA VAL A 175 -14.88 18.75 -9.46
C VAL A 175 -14.69 18.94 -10.98
N PRO A 176 -14.26 20.12 -11.45
CA PRO A 176 -13.90 20.31 -12.86
C PRO A 176 -12.83 19.31 -13.31
N GLY A 177 -13.09 18.55 -14.38
CA GLY A 177 -12.20 17.50 -14.86
C GLY A 177 -12.19 16.21 -14.03
N GLY A 178 -13.10 16.08 -13.04
CA GLY A 178 -13.18 14.92 -12.16
C GLY A 178 -13.47 13.60 -12.90
N GLU A 179 -14.21 13.62 -14.00
CA GLU A 179 -14.54 12.43 -14.79
C GLU A 179 -13.30 11.70 -15.33
N ALA A 180 -12.33 12.44 -15.87
CA ALA A 180 -11.08 11.88 -16.37
C ALA A 180 -10.27 11.22 -15.23
N LYS A 181 -10.25 11.85 -14.05
CA LYS A 181 -9.58 11.32 -12.86
C LYS A 181 -10.28 10.08 -12.31
N MET A 182 -11.61 10.05 -12.33
CA MET A 182 -12.35 8.86 -11.95
C MET A 182 -12.06 7.69 -12.90
N LEU A 183 -11.99 7.92 -14.22
CA LEU A 183 -11.65 6.86 -15.19
C LEU A 183 -10.26 6.27 -14.96
N GLU A 184 -9.29 7.10 -14.55
CA GLU A 184 -7.93 6.67 -14.20
C GLU A 184 -7.91 5.77 -12.96
N LEU A 185 -8.72 6.09 -11.95
CA LEU A 185 -8.72 5.40 -10.65
C LEU A 185 -9.67 4.19 -10.59
N LEU A 186 -10.71 4.17 -11.43
CA LEU A 186 -11.76 3.14 -11.44
C LEU A 186 -11.24 1.69 -11.50
N PRO A 187 -10.17 1.36 -12.25
CA PRO A 187 -9.63 0.00 -12.27
C PRO A 187 -9.12 -0.50 -10.91
N TYR A 188 -8.77 0.42 -10.00
CA TYR A 188 -8.19 0.12 -8.69
C TYR A 188 -9.20 0.27 -7.55
N VAL A 189 -10.47 0.54 -7.86
CA VAL A 189 -11.56 0.56 -6.88
C VAL A 189 -12.01 -0.88 -6.64
N LYS A 190 -12.34 -1.23 -5.38
CA LYS A 190 -12.87 -2.56 -5.10
C LYS A 190 -14.25 -2.69 -5.73
N LYS A 191 -14.39 -3.60 -6.69
CA LYS A 191 -15.69 -4.05 -7.19
C LYS A 191 -16.38 -4.68 -5.99
N SER A 192 -17.58 -4.19 -5.66
CA SER A 192 -18.36 -4.53 -4.46
C SER A 192 -18.13 -5.98 -4.02
N ALA A 193 -17.87 -6.19 -2.73
CA ALA A 193 -17.88 -7.52 -2.12
C ALA A 193 -19.29 -8.11 -2.11
#